data_AF-A0AA44L9P4-F1
#
_entry.id   AF-A0AA44L9P4-F1
#
_cell.length_a   1.000
_cell.length_b   1.000
_cell.length_c   1.000
_cell.angle_alpha   90.00
_cell.angle_beta   90.00
_cell.angle_gamma   90.00
#
_symmetry.space_group_name_H-M   'P 1'
#
loop_
_entity.id
_entity.type
_entity.pdbx_description
1 polymer ?
#
loop_
_entity_poly.entity_id
_entity_poly.type
_entity_poly.pdbx_seq_one_letter_code
_entity_poly.pdbx_strand_id
1 'polypeptide(L)'
;PLLGAKVLPGETDIALPGPLPFILSRTYSSYRTKTPAPVGSLGPGWKMPADIRLQLRDNTLILSDNGGRSLYFEHLFPGEDGYSRSESLWLVRGGVAKLDEGHRLAALWQALPEELRLSPHRYLATNSP
;
A
#
# COMPACT_ATOMS: atom_id res chain seq x y z
N PRO A 1 -25.42 21.44 11.44
CA PRO A 1 -24.04 21.73 10.99
C PRO A 1 -23.79 21.19 9.57
N LEU A 2 -23.42 22.04 8.63
CA LEU A 2 -22.94 21.58 7.32
C LEU A 2 -21.64 20.81 7.54
N LEU A 3 -21.70 19.50 7.31
CA LEU A 3 -20.57 18.58 7.38
C LEU A 3 -19.61 18.90 6.23
N GLY A 4 -18.68 19.82 6.47
CA GLY A 4 -17.55 20.08 5.59
C GLY A 4 -16.25 19.62 6.26
N ALA A 5 -15.31 19.12 5.48
CA ALA A 5 -13.94 18.90 5.91
C ALA A 5 -13.02 19.84 5.14
N LYS A 6 -12.03 20.41 5.84
CA LYS A 6 -10.96 21.19 5.22
C LYS A 6 -9.86 20.22 4.81
N VAL A 7 -9.57 20.19 3.51
CA VAL A 7 -8.48 19.40 2.95
C VAL A 7 -7.56 20.36 2.22
N LEU A 8 -6.28 20.36 2.59
CA LEU A 8 -5.22 21.06 1.87
C LEU A 8 -4.36 20.01 1.14
N PRO A 9 -4.05 20.23 -0.15
CA PRO A 9 -3.23 19.31 -0.93
C PRO A 9 -1.80 19.23 -0.37
N GLY A 10 -1.05 18.25 -0.88
CA GLY A 10 0.33 18.00 -0.46
C GLY A 10 1.28 19.11 -0.91
N GLU A 11 2.06 19.63 0.03
CA GLU A 11 3.22 20.47 -0.23
C GLU A 11 4.48 19.60 -0.04
N THR A 12 5.38 19.61 -1.02
CA THR A 12 6.64 18.87 -0.92
C THR A 12 7.68 19.72 -0.20
N ASP A 13 8.14 19.23 0.94
CA ASP A 13 9.14 19.90 1.76
C ASP A 13 10.56 19.47 1.37
N ILE A 14 10.75 18.17 1.08
CA ILE A 14 12.06 17.61 0.70
C ILE A 14 11.85 16.65 -0.47
N ALA A 15 12.69 16.77 -1.49
CA ALA A 15 12.80 15.81 -2.58
C ALA A 15 14.26 15.50 -2.84
N LEU A 16 14.66 14.25 -2.60
CA LEU A 16 15.99 13.74 -2.93
C LEU A 16 15.88 12.83 -4.16
N PRO A 17 16.54 13.16 -5.28
CA PRO A 17 16.49 12.36 -6.49
C PRO A 17 17.29 11.06 -6.32
N GLY A 18 16.91 10.03 -7.08
CA GLY A 18 17.60 8.74 -7.13
C GLY A 18 16.74 7.67 -7.81
N PRO A 19 17.28 6.44 -8.03
CA PRO A 19 16.51 5.33 -8.58
C PRO A 19 15.25 5.00 -7.76
N LEU A 20 15.31 5.24 -6.44
CA LEU A 20 14.14 5.29 -5.57
C LEU A 20 14.07 6.69 -4.91
N PRO A 21 13.27 7.61 -5.45
CA PRO A 21 13.18 8.97 -4.92
C PRO A 21 12.68 9.00 -3.48
N PHE A 22 13.30 9.83 -2.65
CA PHE A 22 12.81 10.12 -1.31
C PHE A 22 12.07 11.45 -1.32
N ILE A 23 10.78 11.42 -1.03
CA ILE A 23 9.91 12.60 -1.04
C ILE A 23 9.25 12.72 0.32
N LEU A 24 9.42 13.85 0.98
CA LEU A 24 8.72 14.20 2.21
C LEU A 24 7.71 15.31 1.91
N SER A 25 6.46 15.11 2.29
CA SER A 25 5.41 16.10 2.05
C SER A 25 4.54 16.30 3.27
N ARG A 26 3.99 17.51 3.41
CA ARG A 26 2.93 17.84 4.36
C ARG A 26 1.58 17.91 3.67
N THR A 27 0.55 17.40 4.34
CA THR A 27 -0.85 17.51 3.96
C THR A 27 -1.68 17.85 5.19
N TYR A 28 -2.83 18.47 4.97
CA TYR A 28 -3.79 18.70 6.03
C TYR A 28 -5.15 18.18 5.63
N SER A 29 -5.78 17.42 6.53
CA SER A 29 -7.16 16.98 6.37
C SER A 29 -7.86 17.00 7.72
N SER A 30 -8.98 17.70 7.81
CA SER A 30 -9.85 17.65 8.98
C SER A 30 -10.85 16.50 8.93
N TYR A 31 -10.78 15.63 7.91
CA TYR A 31 -11.59 14.41 7.87
C TYR A 31 -11.23 13.51 9.05
N ARG A 32 -12.23 13.19 9.88
CA ARG A 32 -12.14 12.08 10.82
C ARG A 32 -12.66 10.82 10.15
N THR A 33 -11.74 9.97 9.72
CA THR A 33 -12.07 8.58 9.38
C THR A 33 -12.39 7.82 10.67
N LYS A 34 -13.35 6.89 10.62
CA LYS A 34 -13.70 6.02 11.76
C LYS A 34 -12.56 5.07 12.14
N THR A 35 -11.69 4.76 11.19
CA THR A 35 -10.56 3.84 11.32
C THR A 35 -9.32 4.51 10.70
N PRO A 36 -8.72 5.51 11.37
CA PRO A 36 -7.51 6.15 10.87
C PRO A 36 -6.37 5.14 10.82
N ALA A 37 -5.52 5.22 9.79
CA ALA A 37 -4.25 4.50 9.83
C ALA A 37 -3.37 5.06 10.96
N PRO A 38 -2.39 4.29 11.45
CA PRO A 38 -1.40 4.78 12.40
C PRO A 38 -0.74 6.07 11.90
N VAL A 39 -0.44 6.97 12.82
CA VAL A 39 0.29 8.21 12.49
C VAL A 39 1.70 7.82 12.02
N GLY A 40 2.13 8.46 10.93
CA GLY A 40 3.48 8.31 10.38
C GLY A 40 4.57 8.77 11.35
N SER A 41 5.82 8.40 11.05
CA SER A 41 6.93 8.60 12.01
C SER A 41 7.24 10.07 12.33
N LEU A 42 6.80 11.01 11.49
CA LEU A 42 6.99 12.45 11.66
C LEU A 42 5.77 13.17 12.26
N GLY A 43 4.74 12.41 12.65
CA GLY A 43 3.52 12.96 13.24
C GLY A 43 2.42 13.27 12.21
N PRO A 44 1.27 13.81 12.68
CA PRO A 44 0.10 14.01 11.84
C PRO A 44 0.36 14.99 10.68
N GLY A 45 -0.16 14.65 9.50
CA GLY A 45 -0.06 15.48 8.29
C GLY A 45 1.20 15.26 7.47
N TRP A 46 2.22 14.58 8.00
CA TRP A 46 3.41 14.21 7.24
C TRP A 46 3.20 12.92 6.46
N LYS A 47 3.67 12.91 5.20
CA LYS A 47 3.71 11.74 4.33
C LYS A 47 5.14 11.45 3.95
N MET A 48 5.57 10.21 4.18
CA MET A 48 6.87 9.71 3.76
C MET A 48 6.74 8.29 3.16
N PRO A 49 7.55 7.93 2.14
CA PRO A 49 7.51 6.62 1.51
C PRO A 49 7.61 5.46 2.52
N ALA A 50 8.42 5.63 3.56
CA ALA A 50 8.64 4.61 4.59
C ALA A 50 7.44 4.37 5.53
N ASP A 51 6.39 5.20 5.45
CA ASP A 51 5.19 5.00 6.27
C ASP A 51 4.17 4.03 5.65
N ILE A 52 4.40 3.53 4.43
CA ILE A 52 3.60 2.43 3.89
C ILE A 52 3.88 1.17 4.70
N ARG A 53 2.84 0.55 5.24
CA ARG A 53 2.95 -0.60 6.15
C ARG A 53 1.92 -1.66 5.81
N LEU A 54 2.32 -2.93 5.93
CA LEU A 54 1.41 -4.07 5.87
C LEU A 54 1.34 -4.71 7.25
N GLN A 55 0.13 -4.85 7.80
CA GLN A 55 -0.11 -5.52 9.08
C GLN A 55 -0.82 -6.84 8.82
N LEU A 56 -0.25 -7.91 9.38
CA LEU A 56 -0.85 -9.24 9.38
C LEU A 56 -1.64 -9.41 10.69
N ARG A 57 -2.93 -9.71 10.57
CA ARG A 57 -3.79 -10.17 11.67
C ARG A 57 -4.35 -11.54 11.34
N ASP A 58 -4.91 -12.23 12.34
CA ASP A 58 -5.31 -13.64 12.24
C ASP A 58 -6.16 -13.95 11.00
N ASN A 59 -7.16 -13.12 10.71
CA ASN A 59 -8.06 -13.29 9.55
C ASN A 59 -8.03 -12.12 8.54
N THR A 60 -7.14 -11.13 8.71
CA THR A 60 -7.15 -9.95 7.84
C THR A 60 -5.75 -9.42 7.58
N LEU A 61 -5.59 -8.84 6.39
CA LEU A 61 -4.42 -8.07 6.00
C LEU A 61 -4.80 -6.59 5.92
N ILE A 62 -4.00 -5.71 6.53
CA ILE A 62 -4.25 -4.28 6.52
C ILE A 62 -3.05 -3.60 5.85
N LEU A 63 -3.27 -3.00 4.68
CA LEU A 63 -2.30 -2.16 3.99
C LEU A 63 -2.58 -0.70 4.36
N SER A 64 -1.69 -0.08 5.13
CA SER A 64 -1.72 1.35 5.40
C SER A 64 -0.85 2.08 4.37
N ASP A 65 -1.45 3.05 3.68
CA ASP A 65 -0.70 3.94 2.80
C ASP A 65 -0.02 5.07 3.60
N ASN A 66 0.87 5.81 2.95
CA ASN A 66 1.51 6.98 3.55
C ASN A 66 0.58 8.20 3.66
N GLY A 67 -0.68 8.07 3.27
CA GLY A 67 -1.72 9.10 3.31
C GLY A 67 -2.62 9.01 4.54
N GLY A 68 -2.40 8.04 5.43
CA GLY A 68 -3.20 7.83 6.61
C GLY A 68 -4.46 6.98 6.36
N ARG A 69 -4.53 6.28 5.22
CA ARG A 69 -5.64 5.38 4.88
C ARG A 69 -5.23 3.93 5.14
N SER A 70 -6.20 3.12 5.54
CA SER A 70 -6.04 1.68 5.70
C SER A 70 -6.96 0.94 4.73
N LEU A 71 -6.38 0.06 3.93
CA LEU A 71 -7.08 -0.84 3.02
C LEU A 71 -7.11 -2.23 3.67
N TYR A 72 -8.27 -2.87 3.64
CA TYR A 72 -8.49 -4.17 4.25
C TYR A 72 -8.60 -5.24 3.16
N PHE A 73 -7.89 -6.34 3.37
CA PHE A 73 -7.92 -7.53 2.55
C PHE A 73 -8.21 -8.74 3.43
N GLU A 74 -8.81 -9.77 2.83
CA GLU A 74 -8.85 -11.11 3.43
C GLU A 74 -7.43 -11.62 3.69
N HIS A 75 -7.30 -12.59 4.58
CA HIS A 75 -6.02 -13.28 4.75
C HIS A 75 -5.63 -13.97 3.43
N LEU A 76 -4.36 -13.80 3.02
CA LEU A 76 -3.80 -14.46 1.85
C LEU A 76 -2.81 -15.53 2.29
N PHE A 77 -3.01 -16.78 1.88
CA PHE A 77 -2.01 -17.83 1.98
C PHE A 77 -0.84 -17.59 1.01
N PRO A 78 0.33 -18.20 1.23
CA PRO A 78 1.45 -18.07 0.30
C PRO A 78 1.05 -18.43 -1.14
N GLY A 79 1.35 -17.54 -2.09
CA GLY A 79 0.99 -17.68 -3.50
C GLY A 79 -0.40 -17.15 -3.88
N GLU A 80 -1.23 -16.74 -2.92
CA GLU A 80 -2.53 -16.15 -3.19
C GLU A 80 -2.45 -14.63 -3.44
N ASP A 81 -3.49 -14.12 -4.07
CA ASP A 81 -3.69 -12.72 -4.36
C ASP A 81 -5.08 -12.23 -3.94
N GLY A 82 -5.20 -10.91 -3.76
CA GLY A 82 -6.45 -10.24 -3.45
C GLY A 82 -6.57 -8.94 -4.24
N TYR A 83 -7.77 -8.65 -4.72
CA TYR A 83 -8.06 -7.42 -5.47
C TYR A 83 -9.08 -6.55 -4.76
N SER A 84 -8.67 -5.31 -4.44
CA SER A 84 -9.58 -4.27 -3.97
C SER A 84 -10.18 -3.53 -5.16
N ARG A 85 -11.47 -3.75 -5.44
CA ARG A 85 -12.19 -3.09 -6.54
C ARG A 85 -12.32 -1.58 -6.34
N SER A 86 -12.56 -1.12 -5.10
CA SER A 86 -12.72 0.31 -4.80
C SER A 86 -11.43 1.10 -4.96
N GLU A 87 -10.29 0.43 -4.75
CA GLU A 87 -8.96 1.04 -4.82
C GLU A 87 -8.24 0.72 -6.13
N SER A 88 -8.81 -0.17 -6.95
CA SER A 88 -8.18 -0.75 -8.14
C SER A 88 -6.75 -1.24 -7.87
N LEU A 89 -6.60 -1.95 -6.74
CA LEU A 89 -5.30 -2.35 -6.21
C LEU A 89 -5.26 -3.85 -5.97
N TRP A 90 -4.22 -4.50 -6.49
CA TRP A 90 -3.88 -5.88 -6.19
C TRP A 90 -2.89 -5.96 -5.04
N LEU A 91 -3.04 -6.99 -4.21
CA LEU A 91 -2.07 -7.43 -3.22
C LEU A 91 -1.79 -8.91 -3.47
N VAL A 92 -0.56 -9.26 -3.81
CA VAL A 92 -0.14 -10.64 -4.08
C VAL A 92 0.87 -11.05 -3.02
N ARG A 93 0.66 -12.21 -2.38
CA ARG A 93 1.60 -12.78 -1.43
C ARG A 93 2.57 -13.71 -2.18
N GLY A 94 3.86 -13.58 -1.89
CA GLY A 94 4.86 -14.52 -2.39
C GLY A 94 4.65 -15.94 -1.83
N GLY A 95 5.46 -16.88 -2.31
CA GLY A 95 5.30 -18.32 -2.09
C GLY A 95 5.00 -19.11 -3.37
N VAL A 96 4.95 -18.45 -4.53
CA VAL A 96 4.70 -19.09 -5.82
C VAL A 96 5.66 -18.59 -6.89
N ALA A 97 6.25 -19.52 -7.65
CA ALA A 97 7.18 -19.18 -8.72
C ALA A 97 6.47 -18.50 -9.90
N LYS A 98 5.27 -18.93 -10.26
CA LYS A 98 4.54 -18.45 -11.43
C LYS A 98 3.06 -18.32 -11.08
N LEU A 99 2.46 -17.18 -11.42
CA LEU A 99 1.00 -17.05 -11.48
C LEU A 99 0.48 -17.69 -12.78
N ASP A 100 -0.78 -18.12 -12.77
CA ASP A 100 -1.43 -18.70 -13.94
C ASP A 100 -1.33 -17.78 -15.17
N GLU A 101 -1.22 -18.37 -16.36
CA GLU A 101 -1.00 -17.58 -17.60
C GLU A 101 -2.17 -16.66 -17.95
N GLY A 102 -3.39 -16.98 -17.49
CA GLY A 102 -4.56 -16.11 -17.61
C GLY A 102 -4.64 -15.00 -16.55
N HIS A 103 -3.74 -15.02 -15.55
CA HIS A 103 -3.75 -14.03 -14.48
C HIS A 103 -3.25 -12.68 -14.98
N ARG A 104 -3.96 -11.58 -14.64
CA ARG A 104 -3.60 -10.24 -15.12
C ARG A 104 -2.17 -9.83 -14.76
N LEU A 105 -1.71 -10.24 -13.58
CA LEU A 105 -0.37 -9.93 -13.07
C LEU A 105 0.72 -10.92 -13.51
N ALA A 106 0.43 -11.89 -14.38
CA ALA A 106 1.38 -12.96 -14.68
C ALA A 106 2.72 -12.42 -15.22
N ALA A 107 2.66 -11.47 -16.16
CA ALA A 107 3.86 -10.85 -16.75
C ALA A 107 4.65 -10.04 -15.72
N LEU A 108 3.96 -9.18 -14.96
CA LEU A 108 4.58 -8.37 -13.90
C LEU A 108 5.22 -9.26 -12.82
N TRP A 109 4.52 -10.31 -12.39
CA TRP A 109 5.04 -11.26 -11.41
C TRP A 109 6.32 -11.90 -11.91
N GLN A 110 6.35 -12.39 -13.16
CA GLN A 110 7.54 -13.02 -13.75
C GLN A 110 8.74 -12.09 -13.89
N ALA A 111 8.51 -10.78 -14.02
CA ALA A 111 9.59 -9.80 -14.03
C ALA A 111 10.27 -9.63 -12.66
N LEU A 112 9.64 -10.06 -11.57
CA LEU A 112 10.24 -9.99 -10.24
C LEU A 112 11.36 -11.02 -10.05
N PRO A 113 12.43 -10.66 -9.31
CA PRO A 113 13.43 -11.61 -8.86
C PRO A 113 12.81 -12.83 -8.17
N GLU A 114 13.35 -14.01 -8.45
CA GLU A 114 12.82 -15.27 -7.94
C GLU A 114 12.73 -15.32 -6.41
N GLU A 115 13.73 -14.76 -5.73
CA GLU A 115 13.75 -14.67 -4.26
C GLU A 115 12.51 -13.94 -3.70
N LEU A 116 12.05 -12.88 -4.38
CA LEU A 116 10.86 -12.15 -3.94
C LEU A 116 9.59 -12.95 -4.21
N ARG A 117 9.53 -13.67 -5.33
CA ARG A 117 8.39 -14.50 -5.71
C ARG A 117 8.20 -15.70 -4.79
N LEU A 118 9.29 -16.38 -4.43
CA LEU A 118 9.26 -17.58 -3.59
C LEU A 118 9.10 -17.29 -2.10
N SER A 119 9.39 -16.06 -1.65
CA SER A 119 9.31 -15.72 -0.23
C SER A 119 7.86 -15.54 0.25
N PRO A 120 7.37 -16.34 1.23
CA PRO A 120 6.01 -16.21 1.77
C PRO A 120 5.82 -14.98 2.66
N HIS A 121 6.89 -14.21 2.90
CA HIS A 121 6.89 -13.00 3.72
C HIS A 121 6.92 -11.71 2.88
N ARG A 122 7.06 -11.83 1.55
CA ARG A 122 7.03 -10.70 0.62
C ARG A 122 5.64 -10.54 0.04
N TYR A 123 5.26 -9.29 -0.20
CA TYR A 123 4.00 -8.93 -0.82
C TYR A 123 4.27 -7.92 -1.93
N LEU A 124 3.58 -8.09 -3.06
CA LEU A 124 3.51 -7.12 -4.13
C LEU A 124 2.18 -6.37 -4.04
N ALA A 125 2.22 -5.05 -3.96
CA ALA A 125 1.05 -4.21 -4.12
C ALA A 125 1.14 -3.42 -5.42
N THR A 126 0.15 -3.54 -6.31
CA THR A 126 0.17 -2.84 -7.61
C THR A 126 -1.23 -2.48 -8.09
N ASN A 127 -1.37 -1.29 -8.66
CA ASN A 127 -2.56 -0.85 -9.38
C ASN A 127 -2.38 -0.92 -10.91
N SER A 128 -1.20 -1.36 -11.35
CA SER A 128 -0.77 -1.42 -12.75
C SER A 128 -0.43 -2.87 -13.06
N PRO A 129 -1.43 -3.65 -13.52
CA PRO A 129 -1.23 -5.04 -13.86
C PRO A 129 -0.34 -5.25 -15.09
#